data_AF-A0A803KVV4-F1
#
_entry.id   AF-A0A803KVV4-F1
#
_cell.length_a   1.000
_cell.length_b   1.000
_cell.length_c   1.000
_cell.angle_alpha   90.00
_cell.angle_beta   90.00
_cell.angle_gamma   90.00
#
_symmetry.space_group_name_H-M   'P 1'
#
loop_
_entity.id
_entity.type
_entity.pdbx_description
1 polymer ?
#
loop_
_entity_poly.entity_id
_entity_poly.type
_entity_poly.pdbx_seq_one_letter_code
_entity_poly.pdbx_strand_id
1 'polypeptide(L)'
;MLSNIYWKELSLLIFVWVGFLAIQLIKKYTVTCSTQYWLLDLLQVPIAVSVTLYEAVGLYNGTKVLSSKGKEISSYKVHQIFLYSMCGVIAGMVGGLLGLGGGFIMGPLFLELGIPPQVASATSTFSMIFSSSMSVIQYYILKRFPVPYAAYFVLVATLAAFAGQHVVTRAVKVLGRASIIIFILASTILISAVTLGGVGIANIISKLQNHEYMGFENFCRR
;
A
#
# COMPACT_ATOMS: atom_id res chain seq x y z
N MET A 1 9.29 -13.82 21.33
CA MET A 1 8.89 -12.82 20.30
C MET A 1 7.49 -13.04 19.74
N LEU A 2 6.94 -14.26 19.66
CA LEU A 2 5.59 -14.52 19.09
C LEU A 2 4.39 -14.24 20.01
N SER A 3 4.59 -13.97 21.31
CA SER A 3 3.50 -13.81 22.28
C SER A 3 2.80 -12.44 22.25
N ASN A 4 3.28 -11.49 21.45
CA ASN A 4 2.72 -10.13 21.33
C ASN A 4 1.97 -9.90 20.00
N ILE A 5 1.58 -10.98 19.32
CA ILE A 5 0.84 -10.91 18.06
C ILE A 5 -0.65 -10.79 18.37
N TYR A 6 -1.23 -9.70 17.90
CA TYR A 6 -2.67 -9.44 17.88
C TYR A 6 -3.34 -10.35 16.84
N TRP A 7 -3.54 -11.62 17.20
CA TRP A 7 -4.02 -12.68 16.31
C TRP A 7 -5.41 -12.41 15.73
N LYS A 8 -6.27 -11.67 16.44
CA LYS A 8 -7.61 -11.33 15.94
C LYS A 8 -7.53 -10.35 14.77
N GLU A 9 -6.71 -9.33 14.90
CA GLU A 9 -6.46 -8.27 13.92
C GLU A 9 -5.72 -8.83 12.70
N LEU A 10 -4.70 -9.66 12.95
CA LEU A 10 -3.99 -10.37 11.88
C LEU A 10 -4.93 -11.31 11.10
N SER A 11 -5.77 -12.08 11.81
CA SER A 11 -6.75 -12.98 11.20
C SER A 11 -7.77 -12.20 10.35
N LEU A 12 -8.25 -11.05 10.85
CA LEU A 12 -9.16 -10.18 10.11
C LEU A 12 -8.49 -9.68 8.81
N LEU A 13 -7.24 -9.23 8.88
CA LEU A 13 -6.50 -8.75 7.70
C LEU A 13 -6.30 -9.85 6.66
N ILE A 14 -5.94 -11.06 7.10
CA ILE A 14 -5.79 -12.23 6.23
C ILE A 14 -7.14 -12.60 5.60
N PHE A 15 -8.23 -12.55 6.36
CA PHE A 15 -9.58 -12.84 5.85
C PHE A 15 -9.97 -11.87 4.74
N VAL A 16 -9.76 -10.56 4.92
CA VAL A 16 -10.00 -9.55 3.87
C VAL A 16 -9.14 -9.82 2.65
N TRP A 17 -7.86 -10.11 2.86
CA TRP A 17 -6.92 -10.40 1.78
C TRP A 17 -7.34 -11.63 0.95
N VAL A 18 -7.71 -12.73 1.61
CA VAL A 18 -8.22 -13.94 0.94
C VAL A 18 -9.53 -13.65 0.21
N GLY A 19 -10.42 -12.86 0.81
CA GLY A 19 -11.67 -12.44 0.16
C GLY A 19 -11.42 -11.66 -1.13
N PHE A 20 -10.50 -10.70 -1.10
CA PHE A 20 -10.12 -9.94 -2.29
C PHE A 20 -9.47 -10.83 -3.34
N LEU A 21 -8.62 -11.77 -2.91
CA LEU A 21 -7.95 -12.72 -3.79
C LEU A 21 -8.94 -13.65 -4.49
N ALA A 22 -9.94 -14.16 -3.76
CA ALA A 22 -11.02 -14.94 -4.32
C ALA A 22 -11.80 -14.14 -5.37
N ILE A 23 -12.12 -12.87 -5.10
CA ILE A 23 -12.79 -12.01 -6.09
C ILE A 23 -11.91 -11.82 -7.33
N GLN A 24 -10.60 -11.58 -7.17
CA GLN A 24 -9.68 -11.45 -8.31
C GLN A 24 -9.57 -12.74 -9.13
N LEU A 25 -9.58 -13.91 -8.49
CA LEU A 25 -9.61 -15.21 -9.16
C LEU A 25 -10.90 -15.40 -9.95
N ILE A 26 -12.05 -15.04 -9.37
CA ILE A 26 -13.35 -15.12 -10.05
C ILE A 26 -13.39 -14.16 -11.25
N LYS A 27 -12.86 -12.94 -11.11
CA LYS A 27 -12.75 -11.96 -12.20
C LYS A 27 -11.97 -12.47 -13.41
N LYS A 28 -11.09 -13.47 -13.25
CA LYS A 28 -10.39 -14.12 -14.36
C LYS A 28 -11.33 -14.91 -15.28
N TYR A 29 -12.36 -15.53 -14.71
CA TYR A 29 -13.30 -16.38 -15.44
C TYR A 29 -14.49 -15.61 -16.00
N THR A 30 -14.67 -14.34 -15.62
CA THR A 30 -15.73 -13.48 -16.14
C THR A 30 -15.27 -12.74 -17.39
N VAL A 31 -16.20 -12.53 -18.33
CA VAL A 31 -15.93 -11.75 -19.54
C VAL A 31 -15.77 -10.27 -19.18
N THR A 32 -14.75 -9.63 -19.75
CA THR A 32 -14.49 -8.18 -19.64
C THR A 32 -15.70 -7.39 -20.14
N CYS A 33 -16.14 -6.37 -19.40
CA CYS A 33 -17.34 -5.56 -19.66
C CYS A 33 -18.72 -6.25 -19.51
N SER A 34 -18.84 -7.37 -18.78
CA SER A 34 -20.15 -7.83 -18.29
C SER A 34 -20.60 -7.02 -17.06
N THR A 35 -21.92 -6.88 -16.87
CA THR A 35 -22.50 -6.33 -15.63
C THR A 35 -22.03 -7.12 -14.39
N GLN A 36 -21.74 -8.41 -14.55
CA GLN A 36 -21.16 -9.25 -13.50
C GLN A 36 -19.72 -8.86 -13.12
N TYR A 37 -18.90 -8.35 -14.06
CA TYR A 37 -17.54 -7.89 -13.78
C TYR A 37 -17.55 -6.65 -12.89
N TRP A 38 -18.40 -5.67 -13.23
CA TRP A 38 -18.58 -4.45 -12.44
C TRP A 38 -19.19 -4.72 -11.08
N LEU A 39 -20.15 -5.65 -10.98
CA LEU A 39 -20.73 -6.08 -9.71
C LEU A 39 -19.68 -6.70 -8.78
N LEU A 40 -18.77 -7.53 -9.32
CA LEU A 40 -17.69 -8.14 -8.55
C LEU A 40 -16.62 -7.12 -8.11
N ASP A 41 -16.35 -6.11 -8.93
CA ASP A 41 -15.43 -5.02 -8.56
C ASP A 41 -16.05 -4.15 -7.44
N LEU A 42 -17.32 -3.79 -7.60
CA LEU A 42 -18.08 -3.06 -6.59
C LEU A 42 -18.24 -3.86 -5.29
N LEU A 43 -18.16 -5.19 -5.31
CA LEU A 43 -18.21 -6.04 -4.11
C LEU A 43 -16.96 -5.91 -3.22
N GLN A 44 -15.82 -5.45 -3.77
CA GLN A 44 -14.62 -5.21 -2.96
C GLN A 44 -14.78 -3.98 -2.05
N VAL A 45 -15.56 -2.98 -2.50
CA VAL A 45 -15.83 -1.73 -1.78
C VAL A 45 -16.56 -1.97 -0.44
N PRO A 46 -17.71 -2.68 -0.36
CA PRO A 46 -18.40 -2.90 0.90
C PRO A 46 -17.55 -3.69 1.89
N ILE A 47 -16.74 -4.66 1.45
CA ILE A 47 -15.84 -5.40 2.33
C ILE A 47 -14.81 -4.45 2.97
N ALA A 48 -14.16 -3.59 2.16
CA ALA A 48 -13.22 -2.59 2.67
C ALA A 48 -13.91 -1.59 3.61
N VAL A 49 -15.09 -1.10 3.23
CA VAL A 49 -15.85 -0.13 4.01
C VAL A 49 -16.29 -0.74 5.34
N SER A 50 -16.80 -1.97 5.36
CA SER A 50 -17.23 -2.65 6.59
C SER A 50 -16.09 -2.81 7.59
N VAL A 51 -14.90 -3.21 7.13
CA VAL A 51 -13.73 -3.36 8.01
C VAL A 51 -13.24 -2.01 8.50
N THR A 52 -13.15 -1.02 7.61
CA THR A 52 -12.73 0.35 7.98
C THR A 52 -13.71 0.96 8.99
N LEU A 53 -15.01 0.76 8.80
CA LEU A 53 -16.05 1.23 9.71
C LEU A 53 -15.99 0.52 11.06
N TYR A 54 -15.78 -0.81 11.07
CA TYR A 54 -15.61 -1.59 12.30
C TYR A 54 -14.43 -1.08 13.14
N GLU A 55 -13.29 -0.78 12.50
CA GLU A 55 -12.12 -0.23 13.19
C GLU A 55 -12.34 1.22 13.63
N ALA A 56 -12.96 2.04 12.79
CA ALA A 56 -13.31 3.43 13.11
C ALA A 56 -14.26 3.53 14.32
N VAL A 57 -15.29 2.67 14.38
CA VAL A 57 -16.23 2.61 15.52
C VAL A 57 -15.54 2.10 16.77
N GLY A 58 -14.66 1.10 16.65
CA GLY A 58 -13.84 0.63 17.78
C GLY A 58 -12.92 1.71 18.35
N LEU A 59 -12.40 2.59 17.50
CA LEU A 59 -11.57 3.72 17.90
C LEU A 59 -12.40 4.87 18.50
N TYR A 60 -13.59 5.16 17.94
CA TYR A 60 -14.50 6.18 18.43
C TYR A 60 -15.08 5.83 19.81
N ASN A 61 -15.46 4.56 20.02
CA ASN A 61 -15.99 4.07 21.30
C ASN A 61 -14.91 3.87 22.38
N GLY A 62 -13.63 4.17 22.08
CA GLY A 62 -12.51 4.01 23.02
C GLY A 62 -12.17 2.56 23.37
N THR A 63 -12.79 1.58 22.70
CA THR A 63 -12.53 0.14 22.91
C THR A 63 -11.18 -0.28 22.32
N LYS A 64 -10.76 0.38 21.23
CA LYS A 64 -9.44 0.24 20.63
C LYS A 64 -8.60 1.49 20.91
N VAL A 65 -7.37 1.31 21.36
CA VAL A 65 -6.40 2.40 21.57
C VAL A 65 -5.18 2.18 20.68
N LEU A 66 -4.66 3.24 20.06
CA LEU A 66 -3.34 3.16 19.42
C LEU A 66 -2.28 3.01 20.51
N SER A 67 -1.87 1.76 20.76
CA SER A 67 -0.83 1.41 21.75
C SER A 67 0.45 2.24 21.56
N SER A 68 0.74 2.66 20.33
CA SER A 68 1.91 3.46 19.97
C SER A 68 1.86 4.93 20.36
N LYS A 69 0.69 5.50 20.72
CA LYS A 69 0.54 6.95 20.92
C LYS A 69 0.36 7.42 22.36
N GLY A 70 0.37 6.51 23.33
CA GLY A 70 0.13 6.84 24.73
C GLY A 70 -1.24 7.46 24.99
N LYS A 71 -1.55 7.76 26.26
CA LYS A 71 -2.84 8.31 26.74
C LYS A 71 -3.17 9.74 26.23
N GLU A 72 -2.37 10.33 25.34
CA GLU A 72 -2.51 11.74 24.94
C GLU A 72 -3.52 12.02 23.81
N ILE A 73 -3.94 11.01 23.02
CA ILE A 73 -5.14 11.17 22.16
C ILE A 73 -6.23 10.20 22.61
N SER A 74 -7.09 10.64 23.52
CA SER A 74 -8.32 9.91 23.87
C SER A 74 -9.58 10.49 23.23
N SER A 75 -9.48 11.56 22.43
CA SER A 75 -10.64 12.19 21.78
C SER A 75 -10.38 12.45 20.30
N TYR A 76 -10.44 11.39 19.48
CA TYR A 76 -10.49 11.55 18.03
C TYR A 76 -11.89 12.02 17.65
N LYS A 77 -12.00 13.24 17.11
CA LYS A 77 -13.27 13.73 16.55
C LYS A 77 -13.64 12.91 15.31
N VAL A 78 -14.93 12.71 15.08
CA VAL A 78 -15.45 11.98 13.90
C VAL A 78 -14.89 12.53 12.59
N HIS A 79 -14.77 13.86 12.49
CA HIS A 79 -14.18 14.53 11.32
C HIS A 79 -12.73 14.09 11.06
N GLN A 80 -11.94 13.88 12.10
CA GLN A 80 -10.55 13.49 12.00
C GLN A 80 -10.42 12.05 11.49
N ILE A 81 -11.23 11.12 12.04
CA ILE A 81 -11.30 9.73 11.59
C ILE A 81 -11.76 9.64 10.14
N PHE A 82 -12.77 10.43 9.75
CA PHE A 82 -13.25 10.50 8.38
C PHE A 82 -12.17 10.98 7.41
N LEU A 83 -11.46 12.07 7.75
CA LEU A 83 -10.34 12.57 6.95
C LEU A 83 -9.25 11.52 6.77
N TYR A 84 -8.91 10.75 7.82
CA TYR A 84 -7.90 9.70 7.71
C TYR A 84 -8.34 8.54 6.82
N SER A 85 -9.61 8.14 6.91
CA SER A 85 -10.17 7.13 6.00
C SER A 85 -10.07 7.60 4.55
N MET A 86 -10.47 8.84 4.25
CA MET A 86 -10.38 9.40 2.91
C MET A 86 -8.93 9.52 2.41
N CYS A 87 -8.02 9.99 3.27
CA CYS A 87 -6.60 10.07 2.94
C CYS A 87 -6.02 8.68 2.67
N GLY A 88 -6.41 7.67 3.46
CA GLY A 88 -6.01 6.28 3.25
C GLY A 88 -6.52 5.69 1.94
N VAL A 89 -7.75 6.02 1.52
CA VAL A 89 -8.29 5.62 0.22
C VAL A 89 -7.53 6.26 -0.93
N ILE A 90 -7.25 7.57 -0.85
CA ILE A 90 -6.47 8.28 -1.87
C ILE A 90 -5.05 7.71 -1.94
N ALA A 91 -4.42 7.48 -0.78
CA ALA A 91 -3.12 6.85 -0.67
C ALA A 91 -3.09 5.45 -1.29
N GLY A 92 -4.12 4.64 -1.04
CA GLY A 92 -4.28 3.31 -1.65
C GLY A 92 -4.46 3.38 -3.16
N MET A 93 -5.28 4.30 -3.65
CA MET A 93 -5.53 4.50 -5.08
C MET A 93 -4.26 4.94 -5.82
N VAL A 94 -3.56 5.95 -5.30
CA VAL A 94 -2.27 6.41 -5.87
C VAL A 94 -1.21 5.32 -5.75
N GLY A 95 -1.12 4.64 -4.61
CA GLY A 95 -0.20 3.53 -4.39
C GLY A 95 -0.45 2.34 -5.32
N GLY A 96 -1.72 2.06 -5.65
CA GLY A 96 -2.13 1.04 -6.62
C GLY A 96 -1.81 1.44 -8.06
N LEU A 97 -2.09 2.70 -8.45
CA LEU A 97 -1.77 3.23 -9.78
C LEU A 97 -0.27 3.24 -10.06
N LEU A 98 0.54 3.63 -9.08
CA LEU A 98 2.01 3.64 -9.19
C LEU A 98 2.63 2.25 -9.02
N GLY A 99 1.86 1.24 -8.58
CA GLY A 99 2.36 -0.09 -8.30
C GLY A 99 3.33 -0.18 -7.11
N LEU A 100 3.34 0.85 -6.23
CA LEU A 100 4.26 0.97 -5.10
C LEU A 100 3.72 0.33 -3.81
N GLY A 101 2.46 -0.12 -3.78
CA GLY A 101 1.89 -0.88 -2.66
C GLY A 101 1.46 -0.06 -1.45
N GLY A 102 1.10 1.23 -1.62
CA GLY A 102 0.41 2.08 -0.64
C GLY A 102 1.19 2.50 0.62
N GLY A 103 2.14 1.68 1.09
CA GLY A 103 2.91 1.90 2.33
C GLY A 103 3.75 3.18 2.31
N PHE A 104 4.21 3.59 1.14
CA PHE A 104 4.98 4.81 0.95
C PHE A 104 4.21 6.09 1.30
N ILE A 105 2.88 6.12 1.07
CA ILE A 105 2.03 7.28 1.41
C ILE A 105 1.54 7.19 2.86
N MET A 106 1.32 5.97 3.36
CA MET A 106 0.91 5.74 4.75
C MET A 106 2.01 6.12 5.76
N GLY A 107 3.29 6.02 5.39
CA GLY A 107 4.42 6.37 6.25
C GLY A 107 4.38 7.82 6.75
N PRO A 108 4.42 8.83 5.85
CA PRO A 108 4.27 10.24 6.21
C PRO A 108 2.97 10.55 6.94
N LEU A 109 1.85 9.95 6.53
CA LEU A 109 0.57 10.13 7.18
C LEU A 109 0.63 9.75 8.67
N PHE A 110 1.23 8.60 9.00
CA PHE A 110 1.42 8.20 10.39
C PHE A 110 2.36 9.12 11.18
N LEU A 111 3.35 9.74 10.52
CA LEU A 111 4.21 10.74 11.17
C LEU A 111 3.46 12.03 11.49
N GLU A 112 2.58 12.50 10.61
CA GLU A 112 1.71 13.66 10.87
C GLU A 112 0.73 13.40 12.02
N LEU A 113 0.32 12.14 12.22
CA LEU A 113 -0.46 11.73 13.38
C LEU A 113 0.33 11.80 14.70
N GLY A 114 1.64 11.98 14.65
CA GLY A 114 2.53 11.89 15.81
C GLY A 114 2.77 10.46 16.29
N ILE A 115 2.61 9.47 15.41
CA ILE A 115 3.03 8.09 15.70
C ILE A 115 4.56 8.04 15.61
N PRO A 116 5.25 7.39 16.56
CA PRO A 116 6.69 7.26 16.51
C PRO A 116 7.14 6.62 15.19
N PRO A 117 8.20 7.16 14.55
CA PRO A 117 8.58 6.78 13.19
C PRO A 117 8.92 5.29 13.02
N GLN A 118 9.41 4.67 14.10
CA GLN A 118 9.75 3.25 14.10
C GLN A 118 8.52 2.35 13.95
N VAL A 119 7.41 2.71 14.59
CA VAL A 119 6.15 1.96 14.47
C VAL A 119 5.46 2.29 13.14
N ALA A 120 5.45 3.56 12.75
CA ALA A 120 4.90 3.99 11.47
C ALA A 120 5.54 3.25 10.28
N SER A 121 6.88 3.16 10.27
CA SER A 121 7.65 2.45 9.24
C SER A 121 7.40 0.94 9.25
N ALA A 122 7.28 0.31 10.43
CA ALA A 122 6.96 -1.10 10.54
C ALA A 122 5.56 -1.41 9.98
N THR A 123 4.56 -0.61 10.38
CA THR A 123 3.16 -0.77 9.93
C THR A 123 3.01 -0.55 8.43
N SER A 124 3.67 0.47 7.86
CA SER A 124 3.60 0.72 6.42
C SER A 124 4.25 -0.39 5.60
N THR A 125 5.40 -0.90 6.04
CA THR A 125 6.08 -2.04 5.39
C THR A 125 5.25 -3.31 5.50
N PHE A 126 4.62 -3.54 6.65
CA PHE A 126 3.71 -4.68 6.84
C PHE A 126 2.50 -4.60 5.90
N SER A 127 1.85 -3.45 5.79
CA SER A 127 0.74 -3.24 4.85
C SER A 127 1.16 -3.44 3.39
N MET A 128 2.37 -2.97 3.04
CA MET A 128 2.94 -3.13 1.69
C MET A 128 3.09 -4.61 1.31
N ILE A 129 3.45 -5.50 2.25
CA ILE A 129 3.55 -6.95 1.98
C ILE A 129 2.22 -7.53 1.47
N PHE A 130 1.09 -7.14 2.07
CA PHE A 130 -0.23 -7.63 1.64
C PHE A 130 -0.65 -7.07 0.27
N SER A 131 -0.37 -5.80 0.02
CA SER A 131 -0.67 -5.18 -1.27
C SER A 131 0.19 -5.78 -2.39
N SER A 132 1.50 -5.90 -2.16
CA SER A 132 2.44 -6.46 -3.13
C SER A 132 2.20 -7.95 -3.40
N SER A 133 1.87 -8.75 -2.38
CA SER A 133 1.55 -10.17 -2.58
C SER A 133 0.32 -10.35 -3.48
N MET A 134 -0.69 -9.50 -3.29
CA MET A 134 -1.87 -9.48 -4.13
C MET A 134 -1.54 -9.14 -5.59
N SER A 135 -0.73 -8.09 -5.82
CA SER A 135 -0.28 -7.71 -7.16
C SER A 135 0.49 -8.83 -7.85
N VAL A 136 1.42 -9.50 -7.16
CA VAL A 136 2.19 -10.62 -7.73
C VAL A 136 1.27 -11.73 -8.21
N ILE A 137 0.28 -12.11 -7.41
CA ILE A 137 -0.68 -13.16 -7.77
C ILE A 137 -1.51 -12.72 -8.97
N GLN A 138 -1.98 -11.47 -9.00
CA GLN A 138 -2.71 -10.92 -10.14
C GLN A 138 -1.90 -10.94 -11.43
N TYR A 139 -0.66 -10.44 -11.42
CA TYR A 139 0.22 -10.43 -12.60
C TYR A 139 0.57 -11.84 -13.08
N TYR A 140 0.76 -12.78 -12.15
CA TYR A 140 0.98 -14.19 -12.47
C TYR A 140 -0.25 -14.80 -13.16
N ILE A 141 -1.45 -14.52 -12.66
CA ILE A 141 -2.72 -15.01 -13.23
C ILE A 141 -2.93 -14.47 -14.65
N LEU A 142 -2.55 -13.22 -14.92
CA LEU A 142 -2.67 -12.56 -16.22
C LEU A 142 -1.67 -13.08 -17.27
N LYS A 143 -0.76 -14.02 -16.90
CA LYS A 143 0.30 -14.58 -17.77
C LYS A 143 1.20 -13.52 -18.44
N ARG A 144 1.20 -12.29 -17.95
CA ARG A 144 1.98 -11.17 -18.51
C ARG A 144 3.39 -11.08 -17.93
N PHE A 145 3.84 -12.13 -17.25
CA PHE A 145 4.96 -12.08 -16.32
C PHE A 145 6.10 -13.00 -16.74
N PRO A 146 7.24 -12.47 -17.21
CA PRO A 146 8.40 -13.28 -17.51
C PRO A 146 9.10 -13.66 -16.19
N VAL A 147 8.78 -14.87 -15.70
CA VAL A 147 9.29 -15.46 -14.46
C VAL A 147 10.81 -15.31 -14.22
N PRO A 148 11.71 -15.48 -15.21
CA PRO A 148 13.16 -15.37 -14.94
C PRO A 148 13.60 -13.95 -14.54
N TYR A 149 13.05 -12.91 -15.17
CA TYR A 149 13.39 -11.53 -14.81
C TYR A 149 12.88 -11.18 -13.41
N ALA A 150 11.71 -11.68 -13.05
CA ALA A 150 11.15 -11.45 -11.72
C ALA A 150 11.99 -12.08 -10.62
N ALA A 151 12.47 -13.32 -10.81
CA ALA A 151 13.35 -13.98 -9.85
C ALA A 151 14.66 -13.18 -9.64
N TYR A 152 15.22 -12.63 -10.72
CA TYR A 152 16.39 -11.75 -10.64
C TYR A 152 16.09 -10.48 -9.83
N PHE A 153 14.98 -9.79 -10.10
CA PHE A 153 14.59 -8.59 -9.35
C PHE A 153 14.31 -8.89 -7.88
N VAL A 154 13.70 -10.03 -7.54
CA VAL A 154 13.48 -10.44 -6.14
C VAL A 154 14.80 -10.63 -5.42
N LEU A 155 15.79 -11.29 -6.04
CA LEU A 155 17.11 -11.47 -5.44
C LEU A 155 17.80 -10.13 -5.17
N VAL A 156 17.87 -9.27 -6.19
CA VAL A 156 18.49 -7.95 -6.06
C VAL A 156 17.78 -7.10 -5.00
N ALA A 157 16.45 -7.06 -5.02
CA ALA A 157 15.65 -6.31 -4.05
C ALA A 157 15.83 -6.83 -2.62
N THR A 158 15.92 -8.15 -2.44
CA THR A 158 16.12 -8.76 -1.12
C THR A 158 17.49 -8.40 -0.55
N LEU A 159 18.55 -8.49 -1.36
CA LEU A 159 19.90 -8.10 -0.95
C LEU A 159 19.98 -6.61 -0.62
N ALA A 160 19.39 -5.76 -1.47
CA ALA A 160 19.33 -4.32 -1.24
C ALA A 160 18.53 -3.97 0.03
N ALA A 161 17.39 -4.62 0.26
CA ALA A 161 16.57 -4.40 1.46
C ALA A 161 17.29 -4.85 2.72
N PHE A 162 17.99 -5.99 2.69
CA PHE A 162 18.76 -6.47 3.84
C PHE A 162 19.92 -5.54 4.18
N ALA A 163 20.70 -5.15 3.17
CA ALA A 163 21.80 -4.18 3.34
C ALA A 163 21.28 -2.83 3.82
N GLY A 164 20.24 -2.30 3.17
CA GLY A 164 19.59 -1.03 3.54
C GLY A 164 19.08 -1.05 4.98
N GLN A 165 18.36 -2.09 5.38
CA GLN A 165 17.83 -2.19 6.74
C GLN A 165 18.93 -2.29 7.79
N HIS A 166 20.03 -3.01 7.48
CA HIS A 166 21.18 -3.10 8.38
C HIS A 166 21.87 -1.74 8.56
N VAL A 167 22.09 -1.00 7.46
CA VAL A 167 22.69 0.34 7.47
C VAL A 167 21.80 1.34 8.20
N VAL A 168 20.50 1.38 7.90
CA VAL A 168 19.56 2.30 8.53
C VAL A 168 19.45 2.02 10.03
N THR A 169 19.36 0.75 10.44
CA THR A 169 19.31 0.38 11.86
C THR A 169 20.59 0.77 12.59
N ARG A 170 21.77 0.58 11.96
CA ARG A 170 23.05 1.04 12.51
C ARG A 170 23.09 2.56 12.63
N ALA A 171 22.69 3.29 11.60
CA ALA A 171 22.66 4.76 11.60
C ALA A 171 21.75 5.30 12.71
N VAL A 172 20.55 4.73 12.88
CA VAL A 172 19.61 5.11 13.95
C VAL A 172 20.22 4.84 15.33
N LYS A 173 20.92 3.73 15.53
CA LYS A 173 21.58 3.41 16.81
C LYS A 173 22.73 4.37 17.15
N VAL A 174 23.51 4.79 16.15
CA VAL A 174 24.66 5.69 16.36
C VAL A 174 24.20 7.13 16.67
N LEU A 175 23.18 7.60 15.95
CA LEU A 175 22.75 9.00 16.03
C LEU A 175 21.62 9.22 17.04
N GLY A 176 20.89 8.18 17.43
CA GLY A 176 19.84 8.23 18.47
C GLY A 176 18.64 9.13 18.16
N ARG A 177 18.49 9.63 16.93
CA ARG A 177 17.45 10.60 16.54
C ARG A 177 16.45 10.01 15.55
N ALA A 178 15.18 10.11 15.92
CA ALA A 178 14.02 9.78 15.09
C ALA A 178 13.94 10.58 13.76
N SER A 179 14.57 11.76 13.71
CA SER A 179 14.58 12.63 12.52
C SER A 179 15.21 12.00 11.28
N ILE A 180 16.10 11.03 11.44
CA ILE A 180 16.76 10.35 10.31
C ILE A 180 15.77 9.52 9.51
N ILE A 181 14.84 8.84 10.19
CA ILE A 181 13.82 8.03 9.50
C ILE A 181 12.93 8.94 8.65
N ILE A 182 12.57 10.11 9.18
CA ILE A 182 11.78 11.13 8.45
C ILE A 182 12.56 11.63 7.24
N PHE A 183 13.85 11.95 7.40
CA PHE A 183 14.70 12.41 6.30
C PHE A 183 14.85 11.36 5.20
N ILE A 184 15.07 10.08 5.58
CA ILE A 184 15.13 8.97 4.63
C ILE A 184 13.80 8.85 3.88
N LEU A 185 12.65 8.82 4.59
CA LEU A 185 11.34 8.74 3.96
C LEU A 185 11.13 9.90 2.98
N ALA A 186 11.37 11.14 3.39
CA ALA A 186 11.24 12.32 2.54
C ALA A 186 12.15 12.24 1.29
N SER A 187 13.42 11.83 1.47
CA SER A 187 14.36 11.68 0.35
C SER A 187 13.94 10.59 -0.63
N THR A 188 13.50 9.43 -0.13
CA THR A 188 12.97 8.35 -0.99
C THR A 188 11.74 8.80 -1.73
N ILE A 189 10.90 9.65 -1.11
CA ILE A 189 9.71 10.19 -1.75
C ILE A 189 10.06 11.10 -2.90
N LEU A 190 10.97 12.03 -2.65
CA LEU A 190 11.47 12.95 -3.66
C LEU A 190 12.11 12.21 -4.84
N ILE A 191 13.01 11.26 -4.58
CA ILE A 191 13.69 10.49 -5.63
C ILE A 191 12.70 9.69 -6.46
N SER A 192 11.71 9.06 -5.82
CA SER A 192 10.67 8.29 -6.51
C SER A 192 9.81 9.19 -7.40
N ALA A 193 9.40 10.35 -6.88
CA ALA A 193 8.60 11.32 -7.63
C ALA A 193 9.35 11.88 -8.84
N VAL A 194 10.63 12.24 -8.68
CA VAL A 194 11.48 12.76 -9.76
C VAL A 194 11.73 11.69 -10.82
N THR A 195 12.05 10.45 -10.41
CA THR A 195 12.37 9.38 -11.36
C THR A 195 11.12 8.94 -12.14
N LEU A 196 10.00 8.67 -11.45
CA LEU A 196 8.75 8.26 -12.10
C LEU A 196 8.15 9.38 -12.94
N GLY A 197 8.19 10.62 -12.43
CA GLY A 197 7.76 11.80 -13.18
C GLY A 197 8.61 12.03 -14.42
N GLY A 198 9.94 11.95 -14.28
CA GLY A 198 10.87 12.12 -15.40
C GLY A 198 10.72 11.06 -16.48
N VAL A 199 10.67 9.78 -16.10
CA VAL A 199 10.46 8.66 -17.03
C VAL A 199 9.08 8.75 -17.68
N GLY A 200 8.05 9.14 -16.92
CA GLY A 200 6.70 9.35 -17.44
C GLY A 200 6.65 10.43 -18.52
N ILE A 201 7.23 11.61 -18.24
CA ILE A 201 7.27 12.73 -19.19
C ILE A 201 8.10 12.36 -20.42
N ALA A 202 9.27 11.76 -20.24
CA ALA A 202 10.13 11.33 -21.36
C ALA A 202 9.40 10.33 -22.27
N ASN A 203 8.67 9.37 -21.69
CA ASN A 203 7.90 8.39 -22.45
C ASN A 203 6.71 9.05 -23.19
N ILE A 204 6.03 10.02 -22.58
CA ILE A 204 4.94 10.77 -23.23
C ILE A 204 5.47 11.56 -24.42
N ILE A 205 6.59 12.27 -24.26
CA ILE A 205 7.21 13.05 -25.35
C ILE A 205 7.64 12.13 -26.49
N SER A 206 8.29 11.00 -26.18
CA SER A 206 8.71 10.01 -27.18
C SER A 206 7.51 9.45 -27.94
N LYS A 207 6.42 9.10 -27.24
CA LYS A 207 5.19 8.60 -27.89
C LYS A 207 4.50 9.64 -28.75
N LEU A 208 4.51 10.91 -28.31
CA LEU A 208 3.94 12.02 -29.06
C LEU A 208 4.72 12.27 -30.37
N GLN A 209 6.06 12.19 -30.33
CA GLN A 209 6.92 12.36 -31.52
C GLN A 209 6.75 11.22 -32.52
N ASN A 210 6.56 9.99 -32.04
CA ASN A 210 6.38 8.82 -32.90
C ASN A 210 4.94 8.68 -33.45
N HIS A 211 4.04 9.62 -33.14
CA HIS A 211 2.60 9.51 -33.42
C HIS A 211 2.00 8.17 -32.92
N GLU A 212 2.58 7.59 -31.88
CA GLU A 212 2.13 6.31 -31.33
C GLU A 212 0.90 6.51 -30.44
N TYR A 213 0.03 5.51 -30.43
CA TYR A 213 -1.18 5.51 -29.63
C TYR A 213 -0.82 5.60 -28.13
N MET A 214 -1.39 6.58 -27.43
CA MET A 214 -1.11 6.87 -26.01
C MET A 214 -1.69 5.82 -25.03
N GLY A 215 -2.29 4.74 -25.54
CA GLY A 215 -2.75 3.61 -24.73
C GLY A 215 -4.14 3.78 -24.11
N PHE A 216 -4.94 4.74 -24.59
CA PHE A 216 -6.34 4.90 -24.19
C PHE A 216 -7.24 3.85 -24.86
N GLU A 217 -6.95 2.56 -24.66
CA GLU A 217 -7.84 1.50 -25.13
C GLU A 217 -9.22 1.60 -24.46
N ASN A 218 -10.28 1.39 -25.25
CA ASN A 218 -11.62 1.24 -24.70
C ASN A 218 -11.65 -0.04 -23.86
N PHE A 219 -11.93 0.07 -22.57
CA PHE A 219 -11.97 -1.04 -21.60
C PHE A 219 -12.86 -2.24 -22.01
N CYS A 220 -13.74 -2.06 -23.00
CA CYS A 220 -14.65 -3.09 -23.51
C CYS A 220 -14.26 -3.73 -24.85
N ARG A 221 -13.16 -3.34 -25.50
CA ARG A 221 -12.77 -3.91 -26.80
C ARG A 221 -11.58 -4.85 -26.61
N ARG A 222 -11.84 -6.15 -26.77
CA ARG A 222 -10.82 -7.20 -26.84
C ARG A 222 -10.06 -7.12 -28.15
#